data_AF-A0A412CNG8-F1
#
_entry.id   AF-A0A412CNG8-F1
#
_cell.length_a   1.000
_cell.length_b   1.000
_cell.length_c   1.000
_cell.angle_alpha   90.00
_cell.angle_beta   90.00
_cell.angle_gamma   90.00
#
_symmetry.space_group_name_H-M   'P 1'
#
loop_
_entity.id
_entity.type
_entity.pdbx_description
1 polymer ?
#
loop_
_entity_poly.entity_id
_entity_poly.type
_entity_poly.pdbx_seq_one_letter_code
_entity_poly.pdbx_strand_id
1 'polypeptide(L)'
;MRKYLYTTLLLALLAQEGVMAQENEGKKGGFFGKIKDTFSTEIKIGNYTFKDGSVYTGEMKGRKPNGKGKTVFKNGDVFEGEYVKGKREGYGIYMFPDGEKYEGQWFQDQQHGKGIYYFMNNNRYDGMWYQDYQHGEGTMYYHNGDLYVGKWVNDKREGEGTYTWANGAKYTGHWKNDKKNGKGIMNWDDGCKYEGDWKDDVRHGKGVFEYTNGDKYDGDWADDIQHGRGTYYFHTGDRYEGSYLLGERTGEGVYYHANGDKYVGNFKNGMQDGKGTFTWANGAVYEGSWKNNKRDGRGVYKWSNGDVYDGDWKDNRPNGQGTLKTVAGMQYKGGFVDGLEDGQGVQIDKDGNRFDGFFKQGKKNGPFVETDKDGKVIKKGTYKFGRLQ
;
A
#
# COMPACT_ATOMS: atom_id res chain seq x y z
N MET A 1 -0.91 -36.50 -16.93
CA MET A 1 -1.51 -37.74 -16.39
C MET A 1 -2.96 -37.84 -16.87
N ARG A 2 -3.27 -38.96 -17.55
CA ARG A 2 -4.55 -39.58 -17.95
C ARG A 2 -5.74 -38.74 -18.48
N LYS A 3 -5.94 -38.88 -19.81
CA LYS A 3 -7.18 -38.79 -20.59
C LYS A 3 -8.04 -40.07 -20.40
N TYR A 4 -9.34 -40.00 -20.68
CA TYR A 4 -10.16 -41.17 -21.05
C TYR A 4 -10.85 -40.96 -22.40
N LEU A 5 -10.63 -41.94 -23.29
CA LEU A 5 -11.34 -42.27 -24.53
C LEU A 5 -12.21 -43.51 -24.25
N TYR A 6 -13.36 -43.65 -24.91
CA TYR A 6 -13.90 -44.94 -25.41
C TYR A 6 -14.77 -44.63 -26.64
N THR A 7 -14.30 -44.85 -27.87
CA THR A 7 -14.43 -46.02 -28.77
C THR A 7 -15.84 -46.46 -29.19
N THR A 8 -15.93 -46.61 -30.52
CA THR A 8 -17.00 -46.95 -31.46
C THR A 8 -17.46 -48.41 -31.45
N LEU A 9 -18.67 -48.68 -31.93
CA LEU A 9 -18.94 -49.88 -32.74
C LEU A 9 -19.94 -49.57 -33.88
N LEU A 10 -19.59 -50.08 -35.06
CA LEU A 10 -20.24 -50.00 -36.35
C LEU A 10 -20.98 -51.33 -36.61
N LEU A 11 -22.14 -51.34 -37.26
CA LEU A 11 -22.48 -52.34 -38.28
C LEU A 11 -23.65 -51.86 -39.15
N ALA A 12 -23.45 -51.99 -40.46
CA ALA A 12 -24.35 -51.60 -41.54
C ALA A 12 -25.15 -52.81 -42.07
N LEU A 13 -26.28 -52.56 -42.75
CA LEU A 13 -26.60 -53.24 -44.01
C LEU A 13 -27.74 -52.53 -44.78
N LEU A 14 -27.59 -52.63 -46.11
CA LEU A 14 -28.26 -51.95 -47.22
C LEU A 14 -29.65 -52.52 -47.56
N ALA A 15 -30.47 -51.71 -48.21
CA ALA A 15 -31.14 -52.08 -49.47
C ALA A 15 -31.68 -50.84 -50.21
N GLN A 16 -31.26 -50.67 -51.46
CA GLN A 16 -31.91 -49.85 -52.49
C GLN A 16 -33.11 -50.62 -53.05
N GLU A 17 -34.15 -49.91 -53.48
CA GLU A 17 -34.64 -49.85 -54.88
C GLU A 17 -35.90 -48.99 -54.95
N GLY A 18 -36.02 -48.19 -56.02
CA GLY A 18 -37.16 -47.31 -56.26
C GLY A 18 -38.18 -47.94 -57.21
N VAL A 19 -39.41 -47.41 -57.20
CA VAL A 19 -40.38 -47.54 -58.29
C VAL A 19 -41.23 -46.27 -58.35
N MET A 20 -41.32 -45.66 -59.53
CA MET A 20 -42.34 -44.68 -59.89
C MET A 20 -43.61 -45.41 -60.33
N ALA A 21 -44.80 -44.96 -59.90
CA ALA A 21 -46.00 -44.97 -60.75
C ALA A 21 -47.18 -44.18 -60.15
N GLN A 22 -47.70 -43.30 -61.01
CA GLN A 22 -49.10 -42.95 -61.27
C GLN A 22 -49.93 -42.07 -60.33
N GLU A 23 -50.34 -40.95 -60.93
CA GLU A 23 -51.48 -40.11 -60.61
C GLU A 23 -52.79 -40.90 -60.46
N ASN A 24 -53.62 -40.46 -59.52
CA ASN A 24 -55.06 -40.51 -59.70
C ASN A 24 -55.70 -39.26 -59.08
N GLU A 25 -56.40 -38.50 -59.92
CA GLU A 25 -57.19 -37.35 -59.53
C GLU A 25 -58.35 -37.78 -58.61
N GLY A 26 -58.52 -37.03 -57.51
CA GLY A 26 -59.66 -37.18 -56.61
C GLY A 26 -59.87 -35.91 -55.80
N LYS A 27 -60.69 -35.00 -56.32
CA LYS A 27 -61.16 -33.77 -55.65
C LYS A 27 -61.56 -34.04 -54.20
N LYS A 28 -60.90 -33.36 -53.25
CA LYS A 28 -61.54 -32.74 -52.07
C LYS A 28 -60.70 -31.53 -51.64
N GLY A 29 -61.16 -30.35 -52.03
CA GLY A 29 -60.65 -29.09 -51.51
C GLY A 29 -60.94 -28.96 -50.01
N GLY A 30 -60.11 -28.15 -49.35
CA GLY A 30 -60.45 -27.56 -48.05
C GLY A 30 -59.79 -28.19 -46.84
N PHE A 31 -58.45 -28.16 -46.75
CA PHE A 31 -57.75 -28.00 -45.46
C PHE A 31 -56.26 -27.65 -45.63
N PHE A 32 -55.61 -28.17 -46.68
CA PHE A 32 -54.15 -28.07 -46.84
C PHE A 32 -53.63 -26.79 -47.53
N GLY A 33 -54.51 -25.95 -48.09
CA GLY A 33 -54.13 -24.65 -48.66
C GLY A 33 -53.73 -23.60 -47.62
N LYS A 34 -54.09 -23.79 -46.34
CA LYS A 34 -53.78 -22.85 -45.24
C LYS A 34 -52.48 -23.13 -44.50
N ILE A 35 -51.75 -24.20 -44.84
CA ILE A 35 -50.54 -24.59 -44.09
C ILE A 35 -49.25 -24.14 -44.78
N LYS A 36 -49.27 -23.83 -46.09
CA LYS A 36 -48.07 -23.34 -46.81
C LYS A 36 -47.59 -21.95 -46.38
N ASP A 37 -48.46 -21.10 -45.83
CA ASP A 37 -48.07 -19.78 -45.30
C ASP A 37 -47.42 -19.82 -43.91
N THR A 38 -47.32 -21.00 -43.28
CA THR A 38 -46.90 -21.09 -41.87
C THR A 38 -45.37 -21.21 -41.71
N PHE A 39 -44.62 -21.48 -42.78
CA PHE A 39 -43.17 -21.67 -42.73
C PHE A 39 -42.45 -21.04 -43.93
N SER A 40 -42.88 -19.84 -44.34
CA SER A 40 -42.05 -19.04 -45.25
C SER A 40 -40.72 -18.74 -44.55
N THR A 41 -39.62 -19.21 -45.16
CA THR A 41 -38.25 -18.89 -44.79
C THR A 41 -37.84 -17.50 -45.27
N GLU A 42 -38.71 -16.80 -45.99
CA GLU A 42 -38.46 -15.47 -46.51
C GLU A 42 -38.47 -14.45 -45.38
N ILE A 43 -37.49 -13.55 -45.42
CA ILE A 43 -37.45 -12.38 -44.57
C ILE A 43 -38.46 -11.36 -45.15
N LYS A 44 -39.39 -10.89 -44.32
CA LYS A 44 -40.38 -9.88 -44.71
C LYS A 44 -40.34 -8.72 -43.72
N ILE A 45 -40.60 -7.49 -44.18
CA ILE A 45 -40.76 -6.36 -43.27
C ILE A 45 -42.18 -6.38 -42.70
N GLY A 46 -42.31 -6.23 -41.39
CA GLY A 46 -43.60 -6.24 -40.73
C GLY A 46 -43.57 -5.64 -39.33
N ASN A 47 -44.73 -5.66 -38.68
CA ASN A 47 -44.90 -5.23 -37.30
C ASN A 47 -45.16 -6.42 -36.39
N TYR A 48 -44.70 -6.33 -35.14
CA TYR A 48 -44.96 -7.32 -34.11
C TYR A 48 -45.23 -6.62 -32.78
N THR A 49 -46.36 -6.95 -32.14
CA THR A 49 -46.66 -6.46 -30.78
C THR A 49 -46.32 -7.56 -29.79
N PHE A 50 -45.35 -7.30 -28.92
CA PHE A 50 -44.99 -8.21 -27.84
C PHE A 50 -46.08 -8.25 -26.77
N LYS A 51 -46.03 -9.25 -25.89
CA LYS A 51 -47.03 -9.46 -24.84
C LYS A 51 -47.11 -8.30 -23.84
N ASP A 52 -46.02 -7.55 -23.66
CA ASP A 52 -45.94 -6.37 -22.79
C ASP A 52 -46.51 -5.09 -23.45
N GLY A 53 -46.95 -5.19 -24.71
CA GLY A 53 -47.46 -4.07 -25.51
C GLY A 53 -46.38 -3.29 -26.26
N SER A 54 -45.11 -3.68 -26.17
CA SER A 54 -44.05 -3.08 -26.99
C SER A 54 -44.26 -3.39 -28.47
N VAL A 55 -43.89 -2.44 -29.34
CA VAL A 55 -44.16 -2.50 -30.77
C VAL A 55 -42.85 -2.56 -31.54
N TYR A 56 -42.66 -3.64 -32.27
CA TYR A 56 -41.55 -3.85 -33.20
C TYR A 56 -41.97 -3.55 -34.63
N THR A 57 -41.04 -2.97 -35.40
CA THR A 57 -41.10 -2.81 -36.85
C THR A 57 -39.75 -3.21 -37.45
N GLY A 58 -39.74 -4.16 -38.39
CA GLY A 58 -38.51 -4.59 -39.05
C GLY A 58 -38.61 -5.95 -39.73
N GLU A 59 -37.45 -6.59 -39.93
CA GLU A 59 -37.29 -7.90 -40.53
C GLU A 59 -37.94 -9.03 -39.69
N MET A 60 -38.76 -9.83 -40.33
CA MET A 60 -39.52 -10.92 -39.73
C MET A 60 -39.17 -12.23 -40.43
N LYS A 61 -39.03 -13.30 -39.65
CA LYS A 61 -38.97 -14.68 -40.17
C LYS A 61 -40.12 -15.48 -39.58
N GLY A 62 -41.06 -15.89 -40.44
CA GLY A 62 -42.36 -16.38 -39.99
C GLY A 62 -43.15 -15.27 -39.27
N ARG A 63 -43.59 -15.53 -38.03
CA ARG A 63 -44.36 -14.57 -37.22
C ARG A 63 -43.56 -13.90 -36.11
N LYS A 64 -42.23 -13.97 -36.16
CA LYS A 64 -41.35 -13.44 -35.11
C LYS A 64 -40.34 -12.43 -35.67
N PRO A 65 -39.98 -11.41 -34.89
CA PRO A 65 -38.83 -10.55 -35.19
C PRO A 65 -37.58 -11.39 -35.44
N ASN A 66 -36.90 -11.16 -36.56
CA ASN A 66 -35.69 -11.87 -36.92
C ASN A 66 -34.91 -11.12 -38.02
N GLY A 67 -33.71 -10.66 -37.69
CA GLY A 67 -32.96 -9.69 -38.50
C GLY A 67 -33.01 -8.29 -37.88
N LYS A 68 -32.78 -7.25 -38.68
CA LYS A 68 -32.74 -5.85 -38.20
C LYS A 68 -34.12 -5.28 -37.97
N GLY A 69 -34.30 -4.51 -36.90
CA GLY A 69 -35.51 -3.72 -36.70
C GLY A 69 -35.48 -2.86 -35.45
N LYS A 70 -36.60 -2.19 -35.21
CA LYS A 70 -36.78 -1.23 -34.13
C LYS A 70 -37.95 -1.63 -33.24
N THR A 71 -37.76 -1.63 -31.92
CA THR A 71 -38.83 -1.79 -30.92
C THR A 71 -38.97 -0.50 -30.13
N VAL A 72 -40.21 -0.02 -29.98
CA VAL A 72 -40.58 1.01 -29.01
C VAL A 72 -41.28 0.31 -27.85
N PHE A 73 -40.67 0.39 -26.67
CA PHE A 73 -41.19 -0.21 -25.45
C PHE A 73 -42.25 0.69 -24.82
N LYS A 74 -43.13 0.10 -24.00
CA LYS A 74 -44.24 0.82 -23.36
C LYS A 74 -43.78 1.93 -22.41
N ASN A 75 -42.60 1.76 -21.81
CA ASN A 75 -41.97 2.76 -20.94
C ASN A 75 -41.28 3.89 -21.73
N GLY A 76 -41.29 3.85 -23.06
CA GLY A 76 -40.65 4.84 -23.93
C GLY A 76 -39.24 4.47 -24.37
N ASP A 77 -38.65 3.39 -23.85
CA ASP A 77 -37.35 2.93 -24.30
C ASP A 77 -37.40 2.54 -25.77
N VAL A 78 -36.27 2.63 -26.46
CA VAL A 78 -36.15 2.29 -27.87
C VAL A 78 -34.97 1.35 -28.06
N PHE A 79 -35.21 0.21 -28.70
CA PHE A 79 -34.14 -0.65 -29.21
C PHE A 79 -34.13 -0.65 -30.72
N GLU A 80 -32.96 -0.48 -31.33
CA GLU A 80 -32.73 -0.63 -32.77
C GLU A 80 -31.54 -1.54 -33.00
N GLY A 81 -31.76 -2.70 -33.62
CA GLY A 81 -30.72 -3.70 -33.75
C GLY A 81 -31.21 -5.05 -34.28
N GLU A 82 -30.38 -6.06 -34.05
CA GLU A 82 -30.59 -7.41 -34.54
C GLU A 82 -31.45 -8.26 -33.59
N TYR A 83 -32.29 -9.09 -34.20
CA TYR A 83 -33.18 -10.03 -33.52
C TYR A 83 -32.95 -11.45 -34.03
N VAL A 84 -33.01 -12.43 -33.12
CA VAL A 84 -33.08 -13.85 -33.43
C VAL A 84 -34.27 -14.48 -32.72
N LYS A 85 -35.21 -15.04 -33.48
CA LYS A 85 -36.41 -15.71 -32.96
C LYS A 85 -37.21 -14.87 -31.94
N GLY A 86 -37.27 -13.57 -32.15
CA GLY A 86 -38.01 -12.62 -31.32
C GLY A 86 -37.26 -12.07 -30.12
N LYS A 87 -35.96 -12.35 -29.99
CA LYS A 87 -35.10 -11.81 -28.92
C LYS A 87 -34.00 -10.94 -29.50
N ARG A 88 -33.59 -9.90 -28.77
CA ARG A 88 -32.42 -9.07 -29.12
C ARG A 88 -31.16 -9.93 -29.05
N GLU A 89 -30.49 -10.08 -30.19
CA GLU A 89 -29.31 -10.92 -30.32
C GLU A 89 -28.49 -10.47 -31.53
N GLY A 90 -27.20 -10.18 -31.31
CA GLY A 90 -26.35 -9.49 -32.28
C GLY A 90 -26.08 -8.03 -31.89
N TYR A 91 -25.79 -7.15 -32.84
CA TYR A 91 -25.52 -5.74 -32.53
C TYR A 91 -26.82 -4.94 -32.38
N GLY A 92 -26.86 -4.01 -31.42
CA GLY A 92 -27.99 -3.11 -31.27
C GLY A 92 -27.74 -1.93 -30.34
N ILE A 93 -28.58 -0.91 -30.50
CA ILE A 93 -28.59 0.31 -29.72
C ILE A 93 -29.87 0.32 -28.88
N TYR A 94 -29.73 0.49 -27.58
CA TYR A 94 -30.83 0.71 -26.64
C TYR A 94 -30.73 2.13 -26.09
N MET A 95 -31.82 2.89 -26.20
CA MET A 95 -31.92 4.28 -25.73
C MET A 95 -33.02 4.37 -24.70
N PHE A 96 -32.70 4.95 -23.55
CA PHE A 96 -33.63 5.25 -22.48
C PHE A 96 -34.18 6.69 -22.65
N PRO A 97 -35.41 6.98 -22.20
CA PRO A 97 -35.99 8.32 -22.29
C PRO A 97 -35.20 9.42 -21.54
N ASP A 98 -34.44 9.04 -20.53
CA ASP A 98 -33.59 9.94 -19.73
C ASP A 98 -32.24 10.27 -20.41
N GLY A 99 -31.97 9.67 -21.58
CA GLY A 99 -30.77 9.90 -22.37
C GLY A 99 -29.68 8.86 -22.15
N GLU A 100 -29.84 7.90 -21.23
CA GLU A 100 -28.92 6.77 -21.16
C GLU A 100 -28.95 5.97 -22.47
N LYS A 101 -27.82 5.39 -22.83
CA LYS A 101 -27.69 4.66 -24.09
C LYS A 101 -26.72 3.50 -23.93
N TYR A 102 -27.13 2.31 -24.38
CA TYR A 102 -26.23 1.19 -24.64
C TYR A 102 -26.09 0.99 -26.15
N GLU A 103 -24.87 0.79 -26.63
CA GLU A 103 -24.57 0.45 -28.00
C GLU A 103 -23.57 -0.70 -28.02
N GLY A 104 -24.00 -1.88 -28.46
CA GLY A 104 -23.15 -3.06 -28.39
C GLY A 104 -23.82 -4.37 -28.74
N GLN A 105 -23.17 -5.43 -28.32
CA GLN A 105 -23.60 -6.80 -28.54
C GLN A 105 -24.69 -7.21 -27.53
N TRP A 106 -25.65 -7.99 -28.01
CA TRP A 106 -26.77 -8.53 -27.27
C TRP A 106 -26.80 -10.04 -27.43
N PHE A 107 -27.21 -10.75 -26.39
CA PHE A 107 -27.49 -12.16 -26.45
C PHE A 107 -28.73 -12.49 -25.61
N GLN A 108 -29.75 -13.07 -26.24
CA GLN A 108 -30.97 -13.51 -25.55
C GLN A 108 -31.60 -12.41 -24.68
N ASP A 109 -31.72 -11.19 -25.23
CA ASP A 109 -32.26 -9.99 -24.57
C ASP A 109 -31.37 -9.36 -23.49
N GLN A 110 -30.11 -9.79 -23.35
CA GLN A 110 -29.16 -9.23 -22.38
C GLN A 110 -27.99 -8.54 -23.08
N GLN A 111 -27.46 -7.47 -22.48
CA GLN A 111 -26.19 -6.88 -22.90
C GLN A 111 -25.08 -7.92 -22.70
N HIS A 112 -24.25 -8.09 -23.73
CA HIS A 112 -23.26 -9.17 -23.78
C HIS A 112 -22.09 -8.77 -24.67
N GLY A 113 -20.91 -9.36 -24.48
CA GLY A 113 -19.77 -9.10 -25.36
C GLY A 113 -19.32 -7.64 -25.30
N LYS A 114 -18.87 -7.06 -26.42
CA LYS A 114 -18.40 -5.67 -26.48
C LYS A 114 -19.56 -4.69 -26.58
N GLY A 115 -19.52 -3.62 -25.78
CA GLY A 115 -20.48 -2.53 -25.86
C GLY A 115 -20.05 -1.29 -25.11
N ILE A 116 -20.66 -0.17 -25.48
CA ILE A 116 -20.47 1.14 -24.87
C ILE A 116 -21.76 1.54 -24.18
N TYR A 117 -21.68 1.92 -22.91
CA TYR A 117 -22.79 2.49 -22.15
C TYR A 117 -22.51 3.96 -21.83
N TYR A 118 -23.46 4.82 -22.14
CA TYR A 118 -23.50 6.24 -21.81
C TYR A 118 -24.48 6.43 -20.67
N PHE A 119 -23.97 6.85 -19.51
CA PHE A 119 -24.75 7.03 -18.29
C PHE A 119 -25.37 8.43 -18.23
N MET A 120 -26.45 8.57 -17.48
CA MET A 120 -27.16 9.85 -17.30
C MET A 120 -26.28 10.94 -16.67
N ASN A 121 -25.26 10.53 -15.91
CA ASN A 121 -24.31 11.42 -15.25
C ASN A 121 -23.13 11.81 -16.15
N ASN A 122 -23.19 11.53 -17.46
CA ASN A 122 -22.12 11.71 -18.44
C ASN A 122 -20.88 10.82 -18.26
N ASN A 123 -20.95 9.80 -17.40
CA ASN A 123 -19.94 8.74 -17.45
C ASN A 123 -20.12 7.91 -18.73
N ARG A 124 -19.06 7.22 -19.14
CA ARG A 124 -19.08 6.29 -20.25
C ARG A 124 -18.28 5.04 -19.92
N TYR A 125 -18.89 3.87 -20.05
CA TYR A 125 -18.16 2.60 -20.03
C TYR A 125 -17.98 2.09 -21.45
N ASP A 126 -16.77 1.72 -21.82
CA ASP A 126 -16.41 1.06 -23.09
C ASP A 126 -15.68 -0.24 -22.76
N GLY A 127 -16.35 -1.38 -22.96
CA GLY A 127 -15.77 -2.64 -22.54
C GLY A 127 -16.65 -3.86 -22.77
N MET A 128 -16.28 -4.91 -22.03
CA MET A 128 -16.95 -6.20 -22.07
C MET A 128 -18.15 -6.23 -21.12
N TRP A 129 -19.18 -6.97 -21.52
CA TRP A 129 -20.46 -7.15 -20.84
C TRP A 129 -20.80 -8.64 -20.76
N TYR A 130 -21.41 -9.06 -19.66
CA TYR A 130 -21.91 -10.41 -19.48
C TYR A 130 -23.20 -10.38 -18.67
N GLN A 131 -24.30 -10.78 -19.31
CA GLN A 131 -25.63 -10.86 -18.67
C GLN A 131 -26.05 -9.55 -18.02
N ASP A 132 -25.96 -8.44 -18.77
CA ASP A 132 -26.33 -7.09 -18.32
C ASP A 132 -25.34 -6.40 -17.37
N TYR A 133 -24.23 -7.06 -17.01
CA TYR A 133 -23.20 -6.49 -16.14
C TYR A 133 -21.91 -6.16 -16.87
N GLN A 134 -21.21 -5.12 -16.45
CA GLN A 134 -19.82 -4.86 -16.82
C GLN A 134 -18.95 -6.02 -16.33
N HIS A 135 -18.18 -6.62 -17.23
CA HIS A 135 -17.43 -7.83 -16.95
C HIS A 135 -16.24 -7.97 -17.87
N GLY A 136 -15.09 -8.46 -17.40
CA GLY A 136 -13.88 -8.60 -18.21
C GLY A 136 -13.14 -7.26 -18.36
N GLU A 137 -12.45 -7.04 -19.49
CA GLU A 137 -11.69 -5.80 -19.72
C GLU A 137 -12.63 -4.65 -20.13
N GLY A 138 -12.42 -3.48 -19.53
CA GLY A 138 -13.22 -2.30 -19.83
C GLY A 138 -12.57 -1.00 -19.36
N THR A 139 -12.98 0.10 -20.00
CA THR A 139 -12.58 1.46 -19.69
C THR A 139 -13.78 2.27 -19.22
N MET A 140 -13.72 2.81 -18.01
CA MET A 140 -14.69 3.76 -17.49
C MET A 140 -14.12 5.18 -17.57
N TYR A 141 -14.80 6.03 -18.33
CA TYR A 141 -14.57 7.47 -18.38
C TYR A 141 -15.57 8.14 -17.45
N TYR A 142 -15.06 8.86 -16.45
CA TYR A 142 -15.91 9.56 -15.49
C TYR A 142 -16.11 11.01 -15.94
N HIS A 143 -17.29 11.58 -15.63
CA HIS A 143 -17.64 12.95 -15.99
C HIS A 143 -16.74 14.01 -15.35
N ASN A 144 -16.06 13.66 -14.26
CA ASN A 144 -15.11 14.53 -13.55
C ASN A 144 -13.71 14.54 -14.21
N GLY A 145 -13.51 13.77 -15.28
CA GLY A 145 -12.22 13.62 -15.97
C GLY A 145 -11.37 12.44 -15.49
N ASP A 146 -11.81 11.72 -14.45
CA ASP A 146 -11.13 10.49 -14.02
C ASP A 146 -11.31 9.38 -15.07
N LEU A 147 -10.42 8.41 -15.03
CA LEU A 147 -10.38 7.28 -15.95
C LEU A 147 -10.01 6.00 -15.19
N TYR A 148 -10.78 4.94 -15.39
CA TYR A 148 -10.36 3.59 -15.01
C TYR A 148 -10.18 2.72 -16.25
N VAL A 149 -9.05 2.02 -16.34
CA VAL A 149 -8.78 0.99 -17.36
C VAL A 149 -8.40 -0.29 -16.64
N GLY A 150 -9.17 -1.36 -16.82
CA GLY A 150 -8.85 -2.64 -16.21
C GLY A 150 -9.99 -3.63 -16.20
N LYS A 151 -9.92 -4.56 -15.26
CA LYS A 151 -10.84 -5.68 -15.15
C LYS A 151 -12.06 -5.35 -14.29
N TRP A 152 -13.20 -5.87 -14.74
CA TRP A 152 -14.51 -5.73 -14.13
C TRP A 152 -15.11 -7.09 -13.85
N VAL A 153 -15.84 -7.21 -12.74
CA VAL A 153 -16.68 -8.35 -12.42
C VAL A 153 -17.97 -7.83 -11.80
N ASN A 154 -19.08 -8.00 -12.51
CA ASN A 154 -20.42 -7.66 -12.04
C ASN A 154 -20.52 -6.20 -11.57
N ASP A 155 -20.20 -5.28 -12.47
CA ASP A 155 -20.19 -3.82 -12.26
C ASP A 155 -19.15 -3.29 -11.26
N LYS A 156 -18.23 -4.13 -10.80
CA LYS A 156 -17.16 -3.73 -9.87
C LYS A 156 -15.79 -3.89 -10.49
N ARG A 157 -14.88 -2.97 -10.16
CA ARG A 157 -13.45 -3.12 -10.46
C ARG A 157 -12.90 -4.30 -9.65
N GLU A 158 -12.26 -5.24 -10.34
CA GLU A 158 -11.80 -6.50 -9.77
C GLU A 158 -10.58 -7.03 -10.54
N GLY A 159 -9.50 -7.37 -9.86
CA GLY A 159 -8.24 -7.78 -10.50
C GLY A 159 -7.37 -6.59 -10.89
N GLU A 160 -6.55 -6.73 -11.93
CA GLU A 160 -5.62 -5.67 -12.35
C GLU A 160 -6.36 -4.48 -12.97
N GLY A 161 -5.96 -3.27 -12.59
CA GLY A 161 -6.48 -2.05 -13.17
C GLY A 161 -5.71 -0.80 -12.83
N THR A 162 -5.90 0.22 -13.64
CA THR A 162 -5.33 1.54 -13.49
C THR A 162 -6.44 2.56 -13.31
N TYR A 163 -6.39 3.32 -12.22
CA TYR A 163 -7.22 4.50 -12.05
C TYR A 163 -6.35 5.75 -12.16
N THR A 164 -6.70 6.65 -13.08
CA THR A 164 -6.05 7.93 -13.28
C THR A 164 -7.04 9.01 -12.89
N TRP A 165 -6.67 9.83 -11.90
CA TRP A 165 -7.47 10.97 -11.49
C TRP A 165 -7.25 12.15 -12.43
N ALA A 166 -8.23 13.05 -12.53
CA ALA A 166 -8.16 14.24 -13.38
C ALA A 166 -6.98 15.18 -13.05
N ASN A 167 -6.50 15.17 -11.81
CA ASN A 167 -5.31 15.91 -11.37
C ASN A 167 -3.97 15.26 -11.79
N GLY A 168 -4.00 14.09 -12.44
CA GLY A 168 -2.82 13.35 -12.88
C GLY A 168 -2.28 12.33 -11.88
N ALA A 169 -2.82 12.26 -10.66
CA ALA A 169 -2.53 11.15 -9.76
C ALA A 169 -2.94 9.82 -10.42
N LYS A 170 -2.28 8.72 -10.05
CA LYS A 170 -2.48 7.42 -10.70
C LYS A 170 -2.23 6.25 -9.77
N TYR A 171 -3.19 5.34 -9.69
CA TYR A 171 -3.04 4.03 -9.06
C TYR A 171 -2.97 2.96 -10.14
N THR A 172 -2.05 2.01 -9.99
CA THR A 172 -1.93 0.84 -10.85
C THR A 172 -1.67 -0.38 -9.99
N GLY A 173 -2.59 -1.34 -10.02
CA GLY A 173 -2.46 -2.56 -9.23
C GLY A 173 -3.76 -3.32 -9.13
N HIS A 174 -3.84 -4.16 -8.09
CA HIS A 174 -4.98 -5.01 -7.86
C HIS A 174 -6.17 -4.28 -7.20
N TRP A 175 -7.36 -4.63 -7.67
CA TRP A 175 -8.66 -4.16 -7.21
C TRP A 175 -9.48 -5.34 -6.69
N LYS A 176 -10.31 -5.10 -5.69
CA LYS A 176 -11.27 -6.06 -5.18
C LYS A 176 -12.51 -5.33 -4.69
N ASN A 177 -13.67 -5.66 -5.23
CA ASN A 177 -14.94 -4.99 -4.90
C ASN A 177 -14.82 -3.45 -4.91
N ASP A 178 -14.30 -2.89 -5.99
CA ASP A 178 -14.07 -1.44 -6.16
C ASP A 178 -13.02 -0.79 -5.27
N LYS A 179 -12.26 -1.55 -4.49
CA LYS A 179 -11.20 -1.02 -3.62
C LYS A 179 -9.83 -1.46 -4.06
N LYS A 180 -8.81 -0.60 -3.89
CA LYS A 180 -7.40 -0.98 -4.00
C LYS A 180 -7.11 -2.09 -2.99
N ASN A 181 -6.55 -3.21 -3.43
CA ASN A 181 -6.35 -4.40 -2.59
C ASN A 181 -5.22 -5.26 -3.16
N GLY A 182 -4.34 -5.82 -2.34
CA GLY A 182 -3.15 -6.54 -2.82
C GLY A 182 -2.03 -5.60 -3.25
N LYS A 183 -1.20 -6.00 -4.21
CA LYS A 183 -0.05 -5.17 -4.65
C LYS A 183 -0.50 -4.03 -5.56
N GLY A 184 0.09 -2.85 -5.39
CA GLY A 184 -0.14 -1.72 -6.29
C GLY A 184 0.80 -0.55 -6.06
N ILE A 185 0.89 0.30 -7.07
CA ILE A 185 1.67 1.54 -7.09
C ILE A 185 0.71 2.72 -7.14
N MET A 186 0.87 3.66 -6.23
CA MET A 186 0.19 4.95 -6.23
C MET A 186 1.21 6.05 -6.48
N ASN A 187 0.97 6.87 -7.50
CA ASN A 187 1.70 8.11 -7.76
C ASN A 187 0.73 9.26 -7.50
N TRP A 188 1.10 10.18 -6.61
CA TRP A 188 0.31 11.36 -6.30
C TRP A 188 0.72 12.54 -7.19
N ASP A 189 -0.17 13.52 -7.30
CA ASP A 189 0.02 14.75 -8.06
C ASP A 189 1.07 15.69 -7.43
N ASP A 190 1.32 15.54 -6.12
CA ASP A 190 2.39 16.24 -5.39
C ASP A 190 3.80 15.65 -5.64
N GLY A 191 3.91 14.55 -6.38
CA GLY A 191 5.17 13.84 -6.66
C GLY A 191 5.52 12.73 -5.68
N CYS A 192 4.72 12.51 -4.62
CA CYS A 192 4.91 11.35 -3.74
C CYS A 192 4.59 10.05 -4.50
N LYS A 193 5.20 8.95 -4.07
CA LYS A 193 4.96 7.61 -4.61
C LYS A 193 4.88 6.57 -3.51
N TYR A 194 3.97 5.61 -3.64
CA TYR A 194 3.88 4.42 -2.81
C TYR A 194 3.88 3.18 -3.69
N GLU A 195 4.68 2.20 -3.32
CA GLU A 195 4.74 0.89 -3.96
C GLU A 195 4.68 -0.18 -2.87
N GLY A 196 3.59 -0.94 -2.81
CA GLY A 196 3.41 -1.89 -1.72
C GLY A 196 2.07 -2.59 -1.69
N ASP A 197 1.77 -3.14 -0.51
CA ASP A 197 0.53 -3.83 -0.20
C ASP A 197 -0.60 -2.85 0.17
N TRP A 198 -1.79 -3.15 -0.32
CA TRP A 198 -3.03 -2.42 -0.09
C TRP A 198 -4.08 -3.34 0.49
N LYS A 199 -4.95 -2.81 1.33
CA LYS A 199 -6.13 -3.51 1.85
C LYS A 199 -7.26 -2.52 1.97
N ASP A 200 -8.36 -2.76 1.26
CA ASP A 200 -9.58 -1.95 1.36
C ASP A 200 -9.32 -0.43 1.27
N ASP A 201 -8.58 -0.03 0.23
CA ASP A 201 -8.16 1.35 -0.09
C ASP A 201 -7.04 1.99 0.75
N VAL A 202 -6.56 1.33 1.80
CA VAL A 202 -5.47 1.82 2.66
C VAL A 202 -4.16 1.06 2.44
N ARG A 203 -3.02 1.73 2.64
CA ARG A 203 -1.70 1.07 2.65
C ARG A 203 -1.60 0.15 3.86
N HIS A 204 -1.22 -1.11 3.65
CA HIS A 204 -1.25 -2.12 4.70
C HIS A 204 -0.32 -3.28 4.34
N GLY A 205 0.55 -3.75 5.23
CA GLY A 205 1.55 -4.78 4.92
C GLY A 205 2.89 -4.17 4.55
N LYS A 206 3.62 -4.72 3.57
CA LYS A 206 4.95 -4.20 3.19
C LYS A 206 4.84 -3.17 2.08
N GLY A 207 5.57 -2.06 2.21
CA GLY A 207 5.63 -1.08 1.14
C GLY A 207 6.68 0.00 1.32
N VAL A 208 6.98 0.64 0.20
CA VAL A 208 7.94 1.73 0.07
C VAL A 208 7.16 3.01 -0.23
N PHE A 209 7.38 4.05 0.56
CA PHE A 209 6.87 5.39 0.30
C PHE A 209 8.03 6.35 0.04
N GLU A 210 8.00 7.02 -1.10
CA GLU A 210 8.94 8.05 -1.51
C GLU A 210 8.24 9.40 -1.45
N TYR A 211 8.79 10.31 -0.66
CA TYR A 211 8.26 11.65 -0.44
C TYR A 211 8.85 12.63 -1.46
N THR A 212 8.11 13.68 -1.81
CA THR A 212 8.59 14.73 -2.74
C THR A 212 9.85 15.46 -2.25
N ASN A 213 10.06 15.55 -0.93
CA ASN A 213 11.28 16.14 -0.37
C ASN A 213 12.53 15.24 -0.53
N GLY A 214 12.38 14.01 -1.05
CA GLY A 214 13.45 13.02 -1.20
C GLY A 214 13.57 12.05 -0.03
N ASP A 215 12.77 12.20 1.03
CA ASP A 215 12.70 11.19 2.09
C ASP A 215 12.12 9.88 1.52
N LYS A 216 12.46 8.77 2.17
CA LYS A 216 11.93 7.45 1.82
C LYS A 216 11.69 6.62 3.07
N TYR A 217 10.54 5.98 3.15
CA TYR A 217 10.25 4.93 4.13
C TYR A 217 10.09 3.58 3.43
N ASP A 218 10.80 2.56 3.90
CA ASP A 218 10.71 1.17 3.44
C ASP A 218 10.40 0.28 4.65
N GLY A 219 9.18 -0.24 4.75
CA GLY A 219 8.78 -0.96 5.95
C GLY A 219 7.35 -1.49 5.99
N ASP A 220 6.91 -1.80 7.21
CA ASP A 220 5.55 -2.24 7.51
C ASP A 220 4.57 -1.06 7.61
N TRP A 221 3.35 -1.29 7.13
CA TRP A 221 2.24 -0.34 7.13
C TRP A 221 1.04 -1.00 7.79
N ALA A 222 0.29 -0.23 8.56
CA ALA A 222 -1.00 -0.61 9.08
C ALA A 222 -1.94 0.60 8.96
N ASP A 223 -2.97 0.44 8.13
CA ASP A 223 -4.06 1.42 7.95
C ASP A 223 -3.53 2.83 7.65
N ASP A 224 -2.71 2.92 6.59
CA ASP A 224 -2.02 4.14 6.13
C ASP A 224 -0.93 4.71 7.04
N ILE A 225 -0.60 4.03 8.14
CA ILE A 225 0.37 4.50 9.13
C ILE A 225 1.59 3.57 9.16
N GLN A 226 2.79 4.14 9.26
CA GLN A 226 4.03 3.37 9.46
C GLN A 226 3.93 2.54 10.75
N HIS A 227 4.25 1.27 10.67
CA HIS A 227 4.10 0.30 11.75
C HIS A 227 5.24 -0.71 11.73
N GLY A 228 5.28 -1.64 12.68
CA GLY A 228 6.16 -2.81 12.63
C GLY A 228 7.64 -2.45 12.50
N ARG A 229 8.34 -3.01 11.51
CA ARG A 229 9.76 -2.75 11.24
C ARG A 229 9.90 -1.96 9.94
N GLY A 230 10.80 -0.97 9.95
CA GLY A 230 11.09 -0.20 8.75
C GLY A 230 12.42 0.56 8.81
N THR A 231 12.81 1.05 7.64
CA THR A 231 13.95 1.93 7.43
C THR A 231 13.47 3.25 6.87
N TYR A 232 13.81 4.34 7.53
CA TYR A 232 13.59 5.69 7.05
C TYR A 232 14.91 6.28 6.58
N TYR A 233 14.95 6.70 5.32
CA TYR A 233 16.05 7.42 4.70
C TYR A 233 15.64 8.89 4.64
N PHE A 234 16.40 9.74 5.32
CA PHE A 234 16.17 11.17 5.28
C PHE A 234 16.90 11.77 4.08
N HIS A 235 16.29 12.74 3.41
CA HIS A 235 16.89 13.48 2.30
C HIS A 235 18.16 14.25 2.74
N THR A 236 18.33 14.47 4.05
CA THR A 236 19.53 15.05 4.67
C THR A 236 20.71 14.09 4.74
N GLY A 237 20.51 12.80 4.44
CA GLY A 237 21.51 11.74 4.52
C GLY A 237 21.47 10.92 5.82
N ASP A 238 20.67 11.35 6.81
CA ASP A 238 20.41 10.53 8.00
C ASP A 238 19.64 9.25 7.62
N ARG A 239 19.72 8.22 8.45
CA ARG A 239 18.95 6.98 8.28
C ARG A 239 18.56 6.39 9.62
N TYR A 240 17.31 5.97 9.78
CA TYR A 240 16.84 5.19 10.91
C TYR A 240 16.43 3.78 10.47
N GLU A 241 16.84 2.77 11.22
CA GLU A 241 16.45 1.37 11.03
C GLU A 241 15.89 0.85 12.35
N GLY A 242 14.60 0.52 12.43
CA GLY A 242 14.03 0.12 13.71
C GLY A 242 12.53 -0.15 13.69
N SER A 243 11.92 -0.01 14.86
CA SER A 243 10.51 -0.34 15.06
C SER A 243 9.64 0.92 15.08
N TYR A 244 8.42 0.79 14.58
CA TYR A 244 7.44 1.85 14.47
C TYR A 244 6.12 1.44 15.12
N LEU A 245 5.48 2.38 15.82
CA LEU A 245 4.13 2.24 16.34
C LEU A 245 3.38 3.55 16.14
N LEU A 246 2.28 3.50 15.39
CA LEU A 246 1.45 4.67 15.07
C LEU A 246 2.26 5.82 14.43
N GLY A 247 3.18 5.49 13.53
CA GLY A 247 4.01 6.49 12.85
C GLY A 247 5.27 6.90 13.64
N GLU A 248 5.37 6.52 14.91
CA GLU A 248 6.46 6.95 15.78
C GLU A 248 7.53 5.86 15.95
N ARG A 249 8.80 6.28 15.91
CA ARG A 249 9.93 5.37 16.22
C ARG A 249 9.85 4.92 17.67
N THR A 250 9.96 3.62 17.89
CA THR A 250 9.81 2.99 19.20
C THR A 250 10.68 1.74 19.34
N GLY A 251 10.90 1.28 20.56
CA GLY A 251 11.67 0.07 20.85
C GLY A 251 13.12 0.17 20.35
N GLU A 252 13.72 -0.96 20.00
CA GLU A 252 15.11 -0.99 19.53
C GLU A 252 15.25 -0.51 18.08
N GLY A 253 16.28 0.31 17.84
CA GLY A 253 16.65 0.78 16.52
C GLY A 253 18.08 1.30 16.42
N VAL A 254 18.48 1.63 15.21
CA VAL A 254 19.77 2.20 14.87
C VAL A 254 19.52 3.51 14.12
N TYR A 255 20.13 4.60 14.58
CA TYR A 255 20.14 5.88 13.88
C TYR A 255 21.54 6.15 13.38
N TYR A 256 21.67 6.35 12.07
CA TYR A 256 22.88 6.77 11.39
C TYR A 256 22.72 8.24 11.04
N HIS A 257 23.64 9.07 11.51
CA HIS A 257 23.70 10.47 11.15
C HIS A 257 24.56 10.64 9.89
N ALA A 258 24.19 11.60 9.04
CA ALA A 258 24.93 11.94 7.83
C ALA A 258 26.39 12.36 8.11
N ASN A 259 26.66 12.90 9.30
CA ASN A 259 28.00 13.27 9.76
C ASN A 259 28.88 12.07 10.18
N GLY A 260 28.35 10.84 10.16
CA GLY A 260 29.03 9.61 10.58
C GLY A 260 28.77 9.20 12.04
N ASP A 261 28.05 10.00 12.83
CA ASP A 261 27.62 9.60 14.16
C ASP A 261 26.60 8.46 14.07
N LYS A 262 26.56 7.60 15.10
CA LYS A 262 25.67 6.44 15.14
C LYS A 262 25.12 6.22 16.53
N TYR A 263 23.82 6.07 16.65
CA TYR A 263 23.15 5.60 17.86
C TYR A 263 22.57 4.21 17.65
N VAL A 264 22.79 3.30 18.61
CA VAL A 264 22.19 1.98 18.68
C VAL A 264 21.52 1.85 20.04
N GLY A 265 20.21 1.71 20.09
CA GLY A 265 19.51 1.61 21.37
C GLY A 265 18.00 1.74 21.28
N ASN A 266 17.42 2.04 22.42
CA ASN A 266 15.97 2.15 22.57
C ASN A 266 15.46 3.54 22.16
N PHE A 267 14.22 3.57 21.66
CA PHE A 267 13.46 4.73 21.26
C PHE A 267 12.09 4.73 21.92
N LYS A 268 11.58 5.91 22.24
CA LYS A 268 10.21 6.13 22.73
C LYS A 268 9.69 7.45 22.17
N ASN A 269 8.54 7.41 21.50
CA ASN A 269 7.90 8.58 20.88
C ASN A 269 8.89 9.37 20.01
N GLY A 270 9.65 8.67 19.15
CA GLY A 270 10.61 9.31 18.27
C GLY A 270 11.95 9.69 18.91
N MET A 271 12.11 9.61 20.23
CA MET A 271 13.31 10.06 20.95
C MET A 271 14.15 8.88 21.46
N GLN A 272 15.48 9.04 21.53
CA GLN A 272 16.39 8.13 22.22
C GLN A 272 16.01 8.10 23.71
N ASP A 273 15.67 6.92 24.22
CA ASP A 273 15.18 6.72 25.58
C ASP A 273 15.53 5.30 26.04
N GLY A 274 15.84 5.10 27.32
CA GLY A 274 16.25 3.78 27.84
C GLY A 274 17.74 3.53 27.70
N LYS A 275 18.16 2.34 27.27
CA LYS A 275 19.59 2.00 27.09
C LYS A 275 20.01 2.14 25.63
N GLY A 276 21.21 2.68 25.43
CA GLY A 276 21.79 2.83 24.09
C GLY A 276 23.27 3.22 24.08
N THR A 277 23.89 3.00 22.94
CA THR A 277 25.27 3.36 22.62
C THR A 277 25.28 4.43 21.54
N PHE A 278 25.96 5.55 21.79
CA PHE A 278 26.24 6.57 20.78
C PHE A 278 27.73 6.54 20.45
N THR A 279 28.05 6.36 19.18
CA THR A 279 29.40 6.41 18.63
C THR A 279 29.52 7.67 17.79
N TRP A 280 30.42 8.56 18.16
CA TRP A 280 30.70 9.76 17.37
C TRP A 280 31.63 9.43 16.20
N ALA A 281 31.53 10.21 15.12
CA ALA A 281 32.41 10.08 13.96
C ALA A 281 33.91 10.24 14.31
N ASN A 282 34.22 10.97 15.38
CA ASN A 282 35.58 11.12 15.90
C ASN A 282 36.09 9.91 16.73
N GLY A 283 35.28 8.85 16.87
CA GLY A 283 35.61 7.65 17.62
C GLY A 283 35.31 7.70 19.13
N ALA A 284 34.78 8.80 19.66
CA ALA A 284 34.25 8.81 21.02
C ALA A 284 33.03 7.88 21.11
N VAL A 285 32.78 7.32 22.30
CA VAL A 285 31.68 6.37 22.53
C VAL A 285 31.04 6.63 23.88
N TYR A 286 29.71 6.63 23.94
CA TYR A 286 28.92 6.67 25.15
C TYR A 286 28.03 5.45 25.17
N GLU A 287 28.06 4.69 26.24
CA GLU A 287 27.17 3.57 26.49
C GLU A 287 26.48 3.80 27.82
N GLY A 288 25.15 3.91 27.82
CA GLY A 288 24.44 4.20 29.06
C GLY A 288 22.96 4.44 28.92
N SER A 289 22.41 5.09 29.94
CA SER A 289 21.01 5.50 29.98
C SER A 289 20.78 6.80 29.21
N TRP A 290 19.63 6.87 28.55
CA TRP A 290 19.12 7.96 27.75
C TRP A 290 17.70 8.31 28.18
N LYS A 291 17.35 9.59 28.09
CA LYS A 291 16.01 10.10 28.30
C LYS A 291 15.79 11.30 27.41
N ASN A 292 14.76 11.25 26.55
CA ASN A 292 14.40 12.35 25.64
C ASN A 292 15.62 12.92 24.86
N ASN A 293 16.39 12.07 24.19
CA ASN A 293 17.61 12.44 23.44
C ASN A 293 18.79 12.97 24.28
N LYS A 294 18.77 12.77 25.60
CA LYS A 294 19.86 13.19 26.50
C LYS A 294 20.42 12.02 27.28
N ARG A 295 21.73 12.01 27.50
CA ARG A 295 22.38 11.13 28.48
C ARG A 295 21.87 11.51 29.87
N ASP A 296 21.17 10.59 30.52
CA ASP A 296 20.51 10.78 31.81
C ASP A 296 20.46 9.43 32.54
N GLY A 297 21.07 9.34 33.72
CA GLY A 297 21.29 8.10 34.47
C GLY A 297 22.73 7.57 34.34
N ARG A 298 22.94 6.26 34.55
CA ARG A 298 24.28 5.65 34.55
C ARG A 298 24.82 5.43 33.14
N GLY A 299 26.08 5.78 32.90
CA GLY A 299 26.76 5.51 31.64
C GLY A 299 28.27 5.68 31.66
N VAL A 300 28.92 5.09 30.67
CA VAL A 300 30.35 5.19 30.41
C VAL A 300 30.56 6.01 29.15
N TYR A 301 31.41 7.03 29.24
CA TYR A 301 31.87 7.82 28.10
C TYR A 301 33.37 7.64 27.91
N LYS A 302 33.76 7.16 26.75
CA LYS A 302 35.13 7.09 26.28
C LYS A 302 35.34 8.21 25.26
N TRP A 303 36.19 9.17 25.59
CA TRP A 303 36.57 10.25 24.67
C TRP A 303 37.49 9.71 23.56
N SER A 304 37.56 10.44 22.45
CA SER A 304 38.44 10.09 21.32
C SER A 304 39.93 10.14 21.67
N ASN A 305 40.32 10.92 22.67
CA ASN A 305 41.68 10.95 23.20
C ASN A 305 42.02 9.73 24.09
N GLY A 306 41.03 8.89 24.42
CA GLY A 306 41.18 7.70 25.26
C GLY A 306 40.80 7.90 26.74
N ASP A 307 40.46 9.12 27.17
CA ASP A 307 39.94 9.34 28.52
C ASP A 307 38.62 8.57 28.70
N VAL A 308 38.30 8.19 29.93
CA VAL A 308 37.10 7.41 30.26
C VAL A 308 36.42 7.98 31.50
N TYR A 309 35.12 8.21 31.42
CA TYR A 309 34.27 8.54 32.55
C TYR A 309 33.20 7.49 32.71
N ASP A 310 33.18 6.84 33.87
CA ASP A 310 32.14 5.89 34.26
C ASP A 310 31.38 6.52 35.42
N GLY A 311 30.15 6.98 35.17
CA GLY A 311 29.46 7.85 36.11
C GLY A 311 27.98 8.05 35.89
N ASP A 312 27.40 8.87 36.76
CA ASP A 312 26.04 9.34 36.67
C ASP A 312 25.97 10.57 35.76
N TRP A 313 24.91 10.65 34.96
CA TRP A 313 24.69 11.69 33.97
C TRP A 313 23.36 12.39 34.21
N LYS A 314 23.34 13.70 33.96
CA LYS A 314 22.11 14.48 33.88
C LYS A 314 22.21 15.47 32.75
N ASP A 315 21.19 15.50 31.89
CA ASP A 315 21.09 16.45 30.77
C ASP A 315 22.40 16.59 29.96
N ASN A 316 22.97 15.44 29.56
CA ASN A 316 24.23 15.33 28.81
C ASN A 316 25.52 15.66 29.56
N ARG A 317 25.49 15.89 30.88
CA ARG A 317 26.67 16.22 31.69
C ARG A 317 26.89 15.20 32.82
N PRO A 318 28.15 14.90 33.18
CA PRO A 318 28.48 14.22 34.44
C PRO A 318 27.81 14.91 35.63
N ASN A 319 26.97 14.20 36.37
CA ASN A 319 26.23 14.75 37.50
C ASN A 319 25.84 13.60 38.46
N GLY A 320 26.37 13.61 39.67
CA GLY A 320 26.30 12.49 40.62
C GLY A 320 27.66 11.85 40.86
N GLN A 321 27.71 10.54 41.12
CA GLN A 321 28.96 9.85 41.45
C GLN A 321 29.62 9.26 40.20
N GLY A 322 30.95 9.38 40.08
CA GLY A 322 31.66 8.84 38.92
C GLY A 322 33.14 8.61 39.14
N THR A 323 33.75 7.93 38.17
CA THR A 323 35.20 7.74 38.06
C THR A 323 35.66 8.28 36.70
N LEU A 324 36.56 9.26 36.71
CA LEU A 324 37.26 9.76 35.53
C LEU A 324 38.67 9.15 35.51
N LYS A 325 39.07 8.57 34.38
CA LYS A 325 40.43 8.07 34.12
C LYS A 325 40.96 8.79 32.88
N THR A 326 42.09 9.44 33.00
CA THR A 326 42.74 10.12 31.87
C THR A 326 43.85 9.25 31.29
N VAL A 327 44.12 9.41 30.00
CA VAL A 327 45.27 8.76 29.35
C VAL A 327 46.61 9.21 29.92
N ALA A 328 46.65 10.38 30.54
CA ALA A 328 47.82 10.87 31.27
C ALA A 328 48.09 10.11 32.59
N GLY A 329 47.24 9.15 32.96
CA GLY A 329 47.39 8.31 34.15
C GLY A 329 46.72 8.87 35.41
N MET A 330 45.97 9.97 35.31
CA MET A 330 45.21 10.49 36.45
C MET A 330 43.87 9.75 36.57
N GLN A 331 43.50 9.38 37.79
CA GLN A 331 42.18 8.83 38.11
C GLN A 331 41.52 9.64 39.21
N TYR A 332 40.31 10.14 38.98
CA TYR A 332 39.44 10.75 39.98
C TYR A 332 38.24 9.87 40.24
N LYS A 333 37.86 9.67 41.51
CA LYS A 333 36.62 9.01 41.93
C LYS A 333 35.91 9.88 42.97
N GLY A 334 34.70 10.34 42.67
CA GLY A 334 33.96 11.23 43.55
C GLY A 334 32.71 11.81 42.91
N GLY A 335 32.21 12.90 43.49
CA GLY A 335 31.03 13.62 43.02
C GLY A 335 31.30 14.56 41.84
N PHE A 336 30.28 14.77 41.03
CA PHE A 336 30.26 15.69 39.90
C PHE A 336 28.99 16.52 39.91
N VAL A 337 29.10 17.79 39.55
CA VAL A 337 27.97 18.70 39.27
C VAL A 337 28.26 19.43 37.97
N ASP A 338 27.36 19.30 36.99
CA ASP A 338 27.47 19.92 35.66
C ASP A 338 28.81 19.68 34.94
N GLY A 339 29.36 18.48 35.08
CA GLY A 339 30.62 18.09 34.45
C GLY A 339 31.88 18.39 35.27
N LEU A 340 31.74 19.05 36.43
CA LEU A 340 32.87 19.45 37.27
C LEU A 340 32.92 18.62 38.56
N GLU A 341 34.12 18.25 38.99
CA GLU A 341 34.36 17.58 40.27
C GLU A 341 33.79 18.44 41.42
N ASP A 342 32.95 17.85 42.27
CA ASP A 342 32.29 18.54 43.36
C ASP A 342 32.00 17.58 44.53
N GLY A 343 32.23 18.04 45.75
CA GLY A 343 32.11 17.23 46.96
C GLY A 343 33.37 16.43 47.29
N GLN A 344 33.23 15.37 48.10
CA GLN A 344 34.36 14.52 48.49
C GLN A 344 34.79 13.65 47.31
N GLY A 345 36.11 13.53 47.10
CA GLY A 345 36.68 12.73 46.03
C GLY A 345 38.12 12.29 46.31
N VAL A 346 38.50 11.22 45.62
CA VAL A 346 39.83 10.64 45.66
C VAL A 346 40.46 10.80 44.29
N GLN A 347 41.63 11.43 44.23
CA GLN A 347 42.42 11.57 43.01
C GLN A 347 43.72 10.79 43.16
N ILE A 348 44.06 9.96 42.19
CA ILE A 348 45.33 9.24 42.09
C ILE A 348 46.05 9.78 40.86
N ASP A 349 47.29 10.24 41.02
CA ASP A 349 48.11 10.69 39.89
C ASP A 349 48.84 9.53 39.19
N LYS A 350 49.56 9.85 38.12
CA LYS A 350 50.32 8.88 37.32
C LYS A 350 51.43 8.14 38.11
N ASP A 351 51.89 8.73 39.20
CA ASP A 351 52.99 8.20 40.03
C ASP A 351 52.42 7.34 41.19
N GLY A 352 51.09 7.27 41.30
CA GLY A 352 50.37 6.53 42.34
C GLY A 352 50.13 7.32 43.62
N ASN A 353 50.45 8.62 43.67
CA ASN A 353 50.14 9.44 44.83
C ASN A 353 48.63 9.67 44.90
N ARG A 354 48.08 9.50 46.10
CA ARG A 354 46.64 9.54 46.37
C ARG A 354 46.30 10.80 47.17
N PHE A 355 45.48 11.66 46.59
CA PHE A 355 44.84 12.79 47.23
C PHE A 355 43.41 12.42 47.65
N ASP A 356 43.10 12.52 48.95
CA ASP A 356 41.76 12.39 49.52
C ASP A 356 41.31 13.76 50.01
N GLY A 357 40.24 14.31 49.43
CA GLY A 357 39.80 15.65 49.81
C GLY A 357 38.49 16.07 49.17
N PHE A 358 38.24 17.37 49.24
CA PHE A 358 37.02 17.97 48.72
C PHE A 358 37.30 18.82 47.47
N PHE A 359 36.32 18.85 46.58
CA PHE A 359 36.33 19.60 45.33
C PHE A 359 35.10 20.51 45.27
N LYS A 360 35.25 21.66 44.60
CA LYS A 360 34.15 22.57 44.30
C LYS A 360 34.38 23.19 42.94
N GLN A 361 33.45 22.98 42.01
CA GLN A 361 33.57 23.46 40.63
C GLN A 361 34.91 23.08 39.97
N GLY A 362 35.34 21.83 40.12
CA GLY A 362 36.58 21.32 39.52
C GLY A 362 37.87 21.79 40.19
N LYS A 363 37.79 22.42 41.37
CA LYS A 363 38.96 22.89 42.13
C LYS A 363 39.01 22.22 43.49
N LYS A 364 40.20 21.77 43.91
CA LYS A 364 40.47 21.34 45.29
C LYS A 364 40.00 22.43 46.26
N ASN A 365 39.14 22.07 47.21
CA ASN A 365 38.50 23.01 48.12
C ASN A 365 37.99 22.30 49.38
N GLY A 366 38.65 22.52 50.52
CA GLY A 366 38.37 21.86 51.78
C GLY A 366 39.59 21.12 52.33
N PRO A 367 39.44 20.41 53.47
CA PRO A 367 40.51 19.62 54.06
C PRO A 367 40.93 18.47 53.13
N PHE A 368 42.20 18.08 53.18
CA PHE A 368 42.73 16.96 52.41
C PHE A 368 43.86 16.21 53.12
N VAL A 369 44.07 14.96 52.70
CA VAL A 369 45.22 14.13 53.02
C VAL A 369 45.80 13.58 51.72
N GLU A 370 47.12 13.66 51.56
CA GLU A 370 47.85 13.11 50.42
C GLU A 370 48.82 12.05 50.90
N THR A 371 48.78 10.87 50.27
CA THR A 371 49.68 9.76 50.54
C THR A 371 50.46 9.39 49.30
N ASP A 372 51.68 8.89 49.47
CA ASP A 372 52.39 8.22 48.38
C ASP A 372 51.71 6.88 48.01
N LYS A 373 52.25 6.21 46.99
CA LYS A 373 51.79 4.89 46.52
C LYS A 373 51.81 3.79 47.58
N ASP A 374 52.66 3.94 48.60
CA ASP A 374 52.82 2.98 49.70
C ASP A 374 51.90 3.33 50.89
N GLY A 375 51.09 4.39 50.77
CA GLY A 375 50.12 4.82 51.76
C GLY A 375 50.70 5.71 52.86
N LYS A 376 51.97 6.13 52.75
CA LYS A 376 52.59 7.04 53.72
C LYS A 376 52.08 8.45 53.46
N VAL A 377 51.62 9.12 54.51
CA VAL A 377 51.18 10.53 54.42
C VAL A 377 52.37 11.42 54.04
N ILE A 378 52.25 12.09 52.90
CA ILE A 378 53.25 13.03 52.39
C ILE A 378 52.81 14.49 52.57
N LYS A 379 51.49 14.74 52.63
CA LYS A 379 50.95 16.09 52.83
C LYS A 379 49.56 16.05 53.45
N LYS A 380 49.22 17.07 54.22
CA LYS A 380 47.85 17.34 54.70
C LYS A 380 47.64 18.85 54.83
N GLY A 381 46.42 19.31 54.71
CA GLY A 381 46.09 20.72 54.85
C GLY A 381 44.69 21.04 54.37
N THR A 382 44.47 22.30 54.01
CA THR A 382 43.19 22.78 53.48
C THR A 382 43.43 23.56 52.21
N TYR A 383 42.68 23.24 51.15
CA TYR A 383 42.61 24.06 49.95
C TYR A 383 41.43 25.04 50.03
N LYS A 384 41.59 26.23 49.47
CA LYS A 384 40.50 27.18 49.19
C LYS A 384 40.51 27.51 47.70
N PHE A 385 39.54 26.99 46.95
CA PHE A 385 39.41 27.16 45.49
C PHE A 385 40.74 26.99 44.72
N GLY A 386 41.43 25.87 44.96
CA GLY A 386 42.67 25.50 44.28
C GLY A 386 43.95 26.08 44.91
N ARG A 387 43.85 26.98 45.90
CA ARG A 387 45.01 27.54 46.61
C ARG A 387 45.20 26.85 47.96
N LEU A 388 46.38 26.30 48.20
CA LEU A 388 46.76 25.75 49.49
C LEU A 388 46.83 26.89 50.51
N GLN A 389 46.25 26.69 51.70
CA GLN A 389 46.27 27.65 52.81
C GLN A 389 47.44 27.41 53.76
#